data_AF-A0A7V2UY71-F1
#
_entry.id   AF-A0A7V2UY71-F1
#
_cell.length_a   1.000
_cell.length_b   1.000
_cell.length_c   1.000
_cell.angle_alpha   90.00
_cell.angle_beta   90.00
_cell.angle_gamma   90.00
#
_symmetry.space_group_name_H-M   'P 1'
#
loop_
_entity.id
_entity.type
_entity.pdbx_description
1 polymer ?
#
loop_
_entity_poly.entity_id
_entity_poly.type
_entity_poly.pdbx_seq_one_letter_code
_entity_poly.pdbx_strand_id
1 'polypeptide(L)'
;MDRASAGRALRHGDRRGRARLWLAGEEQGVFRFDGASWTRFDTYDGLAGWHVHALAVSPRDGRIWIGTEAGISIWVGGNAPPWRLAA
;
A
#
# COMPACT_ATOMS: atom_id res chain seq x y z
N MET A 1 -20.88 17.68 -11.32
CA MET A 1 -20.51 16.95 -10.09
C MET A 1 -20.49 15.48 -10.45
N ASP A 2 -19.31 14.96 -10.79
CA ASP A 2 -19.04 13.52 -10.78
C ASP A 2 -17.53 13.38 -10.59
N ARG A 3 -17.11 13.18 -9.34
CA ARG A 3 -15.72 12.84 -9.01
C ARG A 3 -15.68 11.33 -8.89
N ALA A 4 -15.57 10.66 -10.02
CA ALA A 4 -15.15 9.26 -10.04
C ALA A 4 -13.71 9.22 -9.50
N SER A 5 -13.57 8.95 -8.21
CA SER A 5 -12.30 8.72 -7.55
C SER A 5 -11.67 7.48 -8.18
N ALA A 6 -10.72 7.72 -9.08
CA ALA A 6 -10.02 6.67 -9.81
C ALA A 6 -9.15 5.89 -8.82
N GLY A 7 -9.70 4.83 -8.24
CA GLY A 7 -8.97 3.89 -7.40
C GLY A 7 -7.73 3.39 -8.14
N ARG A 8 -6.56 3.60 -7.56
CA ARG A 8 -5.28 3.25 -8.16
C ARG A 8 -4.93 1.81 -7.78
N ALA A 9 -4.69 0.97 -8.78
CA ALA A 9 -4.38 -0.45 -8.59
C ALA A 9 -2.95 -0.77 -9.01
N LEU A 10 -2.18 -1.39 -8.12
CA LEU A 10 -0.88 -1.99 -8.43
C LEU A 10 -0.93 -3.50 -8.28
N ARG A 11 -0.42 -4.21 -9.29
CA ARG A 11 -0.23 -5.65 -9.26
C ARG A 11 1.25 -5.96 -9.16
N HIS A 12 1.63 -6.81 -8.21
CA HIS A 12 2.99 -7.36 -8.13
C HIS A 12 2.93 -8.87 -7.90
N GLY A 13 3.53 -9.65 -8.81
CA GLY A 13 3.72 -11.09 -8.63
C GLY A 13 4.97 -11.38 -7.82
N ASP A 14 4.85 -12.17 -6.75
CA ASP A 14 6.03 -12.71 -6.06
C ASP A 14 6.60 -13.93 -6.82
N ARG A 15 7.89 -14.26 -6.61
CA ARG A 15 8.59 -15.45 -7.14
C ARG A 15 7.90 -16.78 -6.83
N ARG A 16 6.94 -16.79 -5.90
CA ARG A 16 6.11 -17.95 -5.54
C ARG A 16 4.80 -18.06 -6.32
N GLY A 17 4.55 -17.20 -7.31
CA GLY A 17 3.32 -17.22 -8.13
C GLY A 17 2.08 -16.65 -7.43
N ARG A 18 2.20 -16.09 -6.23
CA ARG A 18 1.09 -15.40 -5.54
C ARG A 18 1.01 -13.95 -6.03
N ALA A 19 -0.15 -13.58 -6.58
CA ALA A 19 -0.44 -12.21 -6.94
C ALA A 19 -0.73 -11.40 -5.67
N ARG A 20 0.08 -10.37 -5.40
CA ARG A 20 -0.22 -9.36 -4.40
C ARG A 20 -0.83 -8.16 -5.13
N LEU A 21 -2.05 -7.80 -4.76
CA LEU A 21 -2.75 -6.65 -5.30
C LEU A 21 -2.78 -5.56 -4.23
N TRP A 22 -2.45 -4.35 -4.63
CA TRP A 22 -2.53 -3.16 -3.80
C TRP A 22 -3.52 -2.21 -4.44
N LEU A 23 -4.51 -1.78 -3.68
CA LEU A 23 -5.50 -0.78 -4.10
C LEU A 23 -5.39 0.41 -3.16
N ALA A 24 -5.42 1.61 -3.73
CA ALA A 24 -5.53 2.85 -2.99
C ALA A 24 -6.74 3.62 -3.50
N GLY A 25 -7.52 4.17 -2.57
CA GLY A 25 -8.65 5.02 -2.87
C GLY A 25 -8.49 6.38 -2.21
N GLU A 26 -9.10 7.39 -2.82
CA GLU A 26 -9.35 8.64 -2.12
C GLU A 26 -10.23 8.34 -0.91
N GLU A 27 -9.79 8.78 0.26
CA GLU A 27 -10.54 8.70 1.52
C GLU A 27 -10.73 7.32 2.16
N GLN A 28 -9.94 6.30 1.80
CA GLN A 28 -10.13 4.95 2.33
C GLN A 28 -8.84 4.23 2.74
N GLY A 29 -7.68 4.89 2.65
CA GLY A 29 -6.38 4.29 2.91
C GLY A 29 -5.95 3.30 1.82
N VAL A 30 -5.19 2.28 2.22
CA VAL A 30 -4.61 1.27 1.31
C VAL A 30 -5.13 -0.12 1.63
N PHE A 31 -5.57 -0.85 0.60
CA PHE A 31 -5.97 -2.24 0.69
C PHE A 31 -4.91 -3.14 0.04
N ARG A 32 -4.58 -4.23 0.72
CA ARG A 32 -3.68 -5.27 0.23
C ARG A 32 -4.43 -6.59 0.14
N PHE A 33 -4.34 -7.26 -0.99
CA PHE A 33 -4.73 -8.66 -1.16
C PHE A 33 -3.47 -9.52 -1.25
N ASP A 34 -3.40 -10.59 -0.46
CA ASP A 34 -2.25 -11.50 -0.44
C ASP A 34 -2.43 -12.78 -1.29
N GLY A 35 -3.56 -12.88 -2.00
CA GLY A 35 -3.98 -14.06 -2.75
C GLY A 35 -5.09 -14.85 -2.07
N ALA A 36 -5.38 -14.61 -0.79
CA ALA A 36 -6.44 -15.28 -0.03
C ALA A 36 -7.30 -14.32 0.79
N SER A 37 -6.74 -13.23 1.29
CA SER A 37 -7.45 -12.29 2.17
C SER A 37 -7.08 -10.83 1.88
N TRP A 38 -8.02 -9.94 2.19
CA TRP A 38 -7.85 -8.50 2.11
C TRP A 38 -7.50 -7.92 3.48
N THR A 39 -6.53 -7.01 3.51
CA THR A 39 -6.16 -6.21 4.69
C THR A 39 -6.24 -4.74 4.32
N ARG A 40 -6.87 -3.93 5.16
CA ARG A 40 -6.89 -2.46 5.05
C ARG A 40 -5.83 -1.89 5.99
N PHE A 41 -5.14 -0.85 5.52
CA PHE A 41 -4.21 -0.04 6.30
C PHE A 41 -4.65 1.41 6.23
N ASP A 42 -4.74 2.08 7.37
CA ASP A 42 -5.02 3.50 7.47
C ASP A 42 -4.08 4.22 8.46
N THR A 43 -4.41 5.46 8.83
CA THR A 43 -3.59 6.28 9.72
C THR A 43 -3.46 5.69 11.12
N TYR A 44 -4.42 4.87 11.57
CA TYR A 44 -4.32 4.14 12.85
C TYR A 44 -3.30 2.99 12.77
N ASP A 45 -3.05 2.46 11.58
CA ASP A 45 -2.02 1.45 11.31
C ASP A 45 -0.63 2.07 10.98
N GLY A 46 -0.51 3.40 11.03
CA GLY A 46 0.73 4.13 10.76
C GLY A 46 0.90 4.62 9.33
N LEU A 47 -0.16 4.61 8.52
CA LEU A 47 -0.16 5.31 7.24
C LEU A 47 0.00 6.82 7.46
N ALA A 48 0.85 7.47 6.69
CA ALA A 48 1.16 8.89 6.87
C ALA A 48 -0.06 9.80 6.67
N GLY A 49 -0.99 9.42 5.80
CA GLY A 49 -2.18 10.20 5.46
C GLY A 49 -3.34 9.31 5.02
N TRP A 50 -4.55 9.87 5.08
CA TRP A 50 -5.80 9.19 4.77
C TRP A 50 -6.10 9.18 3.26
N HIS A 51 -5.60 10.18 2.52
CA HIS A 51 -5.79 10.35 1.08
C HIS A 51 -4.57 9.87 0.31
N VAL A 52 -4.69 8.69 -0.31
CA VAL A 52 -3.58 8.11 -1.06
C VAL A 52 -3.61 8.59 -2.51
N HIS A 53 -2.57 9.30 -2.92
CA HIS A 53 -2.43 9.83 -4.28
C HIS A 53 -1.59 8.93 -5.19
N ALA A 54 -0.61 8.22 -4.64
CA ALA A 54 0.32 7.42 -5.43
C ALA A 54 0.69 6.10 -4.75
N LEU A 55 0.85 5.07 -5.57
CA LEU A 55 1.45 3.81 -5.19
C LEU A 55 2.58 3.51 -6.18
N ALA A 56 3.72 3.04 -5.68
CA ALA A 56 4.82 2.54 -6.50
C ALA A 56 5.45 1.29 -5.88
N VAL A 57 5.83 0.32 -6.70
CA VAL A 57 6.61 -0.84 -6.25
C VAL A 57 8.07 -0.66 -6.63
N SER A 58 8.97 -0.91 -5.67
CA SER A 58 10.40 -0.95 -5.93
C SER A 58 10.74 -2.29 -6.59
N PRO A 59 11.26 -2.28 -7.83
CA PRO A 59 11.61 -3.51 -8.52
C PRO A 59 12.84 -4.21 -7.92
N ARG A 60 13.62 -3.51 -7.09
CA ARG A 60 14.86 -4.05 -6.51
C ARG A 60 14.60 -4.91 -5.28
N ASP A 61 13.68 -4.49 -4.42
CA ASP A 61 13.45 -5.10 -3.10
C ASP A 61 11.96 -5.39 -2.81
N GLY A 62 11.05 -5.07 -3.74
CA GLY A 62 9.62 -5.35 -3.61
C GLY A 62 8.90 -4.47 -2.59
N ARG A 63 9.55 -3.40 -2.08
CA ARG A 63 8.90 -2.43 -1.18
C ARG A 63 7.80 -1.67 -1.91
N ILE A 64 6.74 -1.32 -1.19
CA ILE A 64 5.64 -0.51 -1.72
C ILE A 64 5.74 0.89 -1.11
N TRP A 65 5.92 1.87 -1.97
CA TRP A 65 5.92 3.28 -1.63
C TRP A 65 4.50 3.82 -1.81
N ILE A 66 4.02 4.53 -0.79
CA ILE A 66 2.68 5.07 -0.71
C ILE A 66 2.81 6.58 -0.53
N GLY A 67 2.42 7.34 -1.54
CA GLY A 67 2.33 8.79 -1.48
C GLY A 67 0.95 9.21 -1.03
N THR A 68 0.89 9.90 0.10
CA THR A 68 -0.33 10.43 0.71
C THR A 68 -0.30 11.96 0.72
N GLU A 69 -1.40 12.59 1.06
CA GLU A 69 -1.50 14.03 1.28
C GLU A 69 -0.59 14.54 2.41
N ALA A 70 -0.34 13.70 3.42
CA ALA A 70 0.43 14.06 4.61
C ALA A 70 1.88 13.53 4.59
N GLY A 71 2.32 12.89 3.50
CA GLY A 71 3.70 12.43 3.34
C GLY A 71 3.84 11.07 2.64
N ILE A 72 4.96 10.41 2.88
CA ILE A 72 5.32 9.13 2.24
C ILE A 72 5.35 8.02 3.30
N SER A 73 4.67 6.91 3.02
CA SER A 73 4.77 5.66 3.78
C SER A 73 5.41 4.56 2.94
N ILE A 74 6.13 3.65 3.59
CA ILE A 74 6.80 2.53 2.92
C ILE A 74 6.36 1.24 3.58
N TRP A 75 5.75 0.35 2.80
CA TRP A 75 5.54 -1.02 3.22
C TRP A 75 6.74 -1.87 2.86
N VAL A 76 7.33 -2.49 3.89
CA VAL A 76 8.46 -3.41 3.78
C VAL A 76 7.90 -4.81 4.06
N GLY A 77 7.80 -5.65 3.03
CA GLY A 77 7.23 -6.97 3.17
C GLY A 77 8.00 -7.89 4.11
N GLY A 78 7.28 -8.78 4.80
CA GLY A 78 7.82 -9.81 5.69
C GLY A 78 6.71 -10.39 6.57
N ASN A 79 6.87 -11.62 7.07
CA ASN A 79 5.96 -12.23 8.04
C ASN A 79 6.20 -11.68 9.47
N ALA A 80 6.59 -10.41 9.57
CA ALA A 80 7.08 -9.77 10.78
C ALA A 80 6.37 -8.40 10.97
N PRO A 81 6.13 -7.98 12.22
CA PRO A 81 5.39 -6.76 12.52
C PRO A 81 6.07 -5.49 11.97
N PRO A 82 5.29 -4.41 11.72
CA PRO A 82 5.54 -3.48 10.62
C PRO A 82 6.59 -2.37 10.81
N TRP A 83 7.44 -2.37 11.85
CA TRP A 83 8.39 -1.26 12.03
C TRP A 83 9.70 -1.65 12.70
N ARG A 84 10.82 -1.23 12.07
CA ARG A 84 12.11 -1.02 12.75
C ARG A 84 12.50 0.42 12.52
N LEU A 85 12.61 1.19 13.61
CA LEU A 85 13.25 2.50 13.64
C LEU A 85 14.71 2.33 13.18
N ALA A 86 15.12 3.08 12.17
CA ALA A 86 16.54 3.31 11.92
C ALA A 86 16.97 4.45 12.83
N ALA A 87 17.96 4.17 13.70
CA ALA A 87 18.72 5.17 14.43
C ALA A 87 19.73 5.85 13.50
#